data_AF-A0A2I0AU05-F1
#
_entry.id   AF-A0A2I0AU05-F1
#
_cell.length_a   1.000
_cell.length_b   1.000
_cell.length_c   1.000
_cell.angle_alpha   90.00
_cell.angle_beta   90.00
_cell.angle_gamma   90.00
#
_symmetry.space_group_name_H-M   'P 1'
#
loop_
_entity.id
_entity.type
_entity.pdbx_description
1 polymer ?
#
loop_
_entity_poly.entity_id
_entity_poly.type
_entity_poly.pdbx_seq_one_letter_code
_entity_poly.pdbx_strand_id
1 'polypeptide(L)' 'MTSGKLSSNWEGPFIIRNVLGPNTYKLSRHDGTLLPRTWSGNDIRKFYS' A
#
# COMPACT_ATOMS: atom_id res chain seq x y z
N MET A 1 -3.35 19.72 25.21
CA MET A 1 -4.35 18.78 24.68
C MET A 1 -3.79 18.19 23.40
N THR A 2 -3.83 16.87 23.29
CA THR A 2 -3.01 15.97 22.48
C THR A 2 -2.94 16.30 20.99
N SER A 3 -1.75 16.68 20.49
CA SER A 3 -1.42 16.57 19.06
C SER A 3 -1.15 15.09 18.74
N GLY A 4 -2.22 14.32 18.61
CA GLY A 4 -2.20 12.90 18.28
C GLY A 4 -1.90 12.69 16.81
N LYS A 5 -0.63 12.92 16.43
CA LYS A 5 0.13 12.26 15.38
C LYS A 5 -0.70 11.44 14.38
N LEU A 6 -1.25 12.10 13.36
CA LEU A 6 -1.64 11.49 12.09
C LEU A 6 -0.37 11.08 11.31
N SER A 7 0.54 10.33 11.94
CA SER A 7 1.59 9.65 11.18
C SER A 7 0.88 8.62 10.32
N SER A 8 0.74 8.96 9.05
CA SER A 8 0.44 7.99 8.02
C SER A 8 1.33 6.76 8.23
N ASN A 9 0.73 5.61 8.56
CA ASN A 9 1.42 4.31 8.64
C ASN A 9 1.81 3.78 7.25
N TRP A 10 1.97 4.67 6.26
CA TRP A 10 2.37 4.31 4.91
C TRP A 10 3.84 3.86 4.96
N GLU A 11 4.04 2.55 4.93
CA GLU A 11 5.36 1.93 5.01
C GLU A 11 6.02 1.92 3.62
N GLY A 12 6.69 3.01 3.24
CA GLY A 12 7.51 3.10 2.03
C GLY A 12 6.74 2.96 0.70
N PRO A 13 7.46 3.06 -0.43
CA PRO A 13 6.87 2.86 -1.75
C PRO A 13 6.66 1.36 -2.01
N PHE A 14 5.40 0.98 -2.22
CA PHE A 14 5.03 -0.36 -2.68
C PHE A 14 4.80 -0.36 -4.19
N ILE A 15 5.12 -1.49 -4.82
CA ILE A 15 4.89 -1.72 -6.25
C ILE A 15 3.70 -2.68 -6.39
N ILE A 16 2.71 -2.32 -7.22
CA ILE A 16 1.61 -3.23 -7.55
C ILE A 16 2.17 -4.32 -8.47
N ARG A 17 2.19 -5.57 -7.98
CA ARG A 17 2.67 -6.72 -8.76
C ARG A 17 1.55 -7.38 -9.56
N ASN A 18 0.37 -7.52 -8.94
CA ASN A 18 -0.78 -8.17 -9.56
C ASN A 18 -2.07 -7.44 -9.19
N VAL A 19 -3.01 -7.36 -10.14
CA VAL A 19 -4.40 -7.00 -9.87
C VAL A 19 -5.19 -8.29 -9.77
N LEU A 20 -5.68 -8.62 -8.59
CA LEU A 20 -6.45 -9.85 -8.36
C LEU A 20 -7.93 -9.66 -8.72
N GLY A 21 -8.41 -8.42 -8.77
CA GLY A 21 -9.80 -8.12 -9.08
C GLY A 21 -10.07 -6.61 -9.05
N PRO A 22 -11.34 -6.21 -9.28
CA PRO A 22 -11.73 -4.82 -9.14
C PRO A 22 -11.40 -4.36 -7.72
N ASN A 23 -10.64 -3.27 -7.63
CA ASN A 23 -10.22 -2.67 -6.37
C ASN A 23 -9.36 -3.60 -5.48
N THR A 24 -8.72 -4.64 -6.03
CA THR A 24 -7.97 -5.64 -5.25
C THR A 24 -6.59 -5.89 -5.86
N TYR A 25 -5.54 -5.63 -5.09
CA TYR A 25 -4.16 -5.54 -5.54
C TYR A 25 -3.23 -6.37 -4.64
N LYS A 26 -2.26 -7.03 -5.27
CA LYS A 26 -1.09 -7.58 -4.58
C LYS A 26 0.05 -6.59 -4.70
N LEU A 27 0.53 -6.15 -3.54
CA LEU A 27 1.70 -5.30 -3.44
C LEU A 27 2.96 -6.16 -3.29
N SER A 28 4.06 -5.64 -3.79
CA SER A 28 5.41 -6.12 -3.51
C SER A 28 6.24 -4.96 -2.98
N ARG A 29 7.17 -5.27 -2.08
CA ARG A 29 8.24 -4.34 -1.69
C ARG A 29 9.17 -4.08 -2.87
N HIS A 30 9.95 -3.01 -2.78
CA HIS A 30 10.97 -2.68 -3.78
C HIS A 30 12.00 -3.81 -3.97
N ASP A 31 12.25 -4.61 -2.93
CA ASP A 31 13.10 -5.81 -2.97
C ASP A 31 12.51 -6.96 -3.82
N GLY A 32 11.28 -6.82 -4.30
CA GLY A 32 10.57 -7.87 -5.05
C GLY A 32 9.83 -8.87 -4.16
N THR A 33 9.95 -8.77 -2.83
CA THR A 33 9.17 -9.56 -1.88
C THR A 33 7.68 -9.24 -2.03
N LEU A 34 6.87 -10.25 -2.34
CA LEU A 34 5.42 -10.13 -2.35
C LEU A 34 4.87 -9.99 -0.93
N LEU A 35 3.96 -9.04 -0.71
CA LEU A 35 3.24 -9.00 0.55
C LEU A 35 2.22 -10.15 0.57
N PRO A 36 2.13 -10.90 1.69
CA PRO A 36 1.17 -11.98 1.84
C PRO A 36 -0.28 -11.45 1.90
N ARG A 37 -0.44 -10.17 2.23
CA ARG A 37 -1.73 -9.48 2.30
C ARG A 37 -2.16 -8.99 0.92
N THR A 38 -3.44 -9.17 0.63
CA THR A 38 -4.12 -8.51 -0.48
C THR A 38 -4.62 -7.13 -0.04
N TRP A 39 -4.35 -6.11 -0.85
CA TRP A 39 -4.64 -4.72 -0.55
C TRP A 39 -5.78 -4.23 -1.42
N SER A 40 -6.78 -3.58 -0.83
CA SER A 40 -7.83 -2.97 -1.62
C SER A 40 -7.41 -1.60 -2.15
N GLY A 41 -8.11 -1.06 -3.14
CA GLY A 41 -7.92 0.31 -3.62
C GLY A 41 -8.13 1.37 -2.53
N ASN A 42 -8.81 1.02 -1.44
CA ASN A 42 -8.97 1.90 -0.28
C ASN A 42 -7.77 1.85 0.68
N ASP A 43 -7.03 0.73 0.69
CA ASP A 43 -5.84 0.54 1.50
C ASP A 43 -4.56 1.04 0.82
N ILE A 44 -4.63 1.41 -0.46
CA ILE A 44 -3.49 1.91 -1.23
C ILE A 44 -3.75 3.33 -1.73
N ARG A 45 -2.70 4.14 -1.76
CA ARG A 45 -2.75 5.47 -2.34
C ARG A 45 -1.75 5.56 -3.48
N LYS A 46 -2.22 5.92 -4.67
CA LYS A 46 -1.34 6.17 -5.81
C LYS A 46 -0.47 7.37 -5.50
N PHE A 47 0.84 7.18 -5.60
CA PHE A 47 1.80 8.26 -5.56
C PHE A 47 1.94 8.83 -6.97
N TYR A 48 1.62 10.12 -7.14
CA TYR A 48 1.83 10.86 -8.38
C TYR A 48 3.01 11.79 -8.12
N SER A 49 4.14 11.55 -8.78
CA SER A 49 5.35 12.35 -8.68
C SER A 49 5.62 13.07 -9.98
#